data_AF-A0A059E5P8-F1
#
_entry.id   AF-A0A059E5P8-F1
#
_cell.length_a   1.000
_cell.length_b   1.000
_cell.length_c   1.000
_cell.angle_alpha   90.00
_cell.angle_beta   90.00
_cell.angle_gamma   90.00
#
_symmetry.space_group_name_H-M   'P 1'
#
loop_
_entity.id
_entity.type
_entity.pdbx_description
1 polymer ?
#
loop_
_entity_poly.entity_id
_entity_poly.type
_entity_poly.pdbx_seq_one_letter_code
_entity_poly.pdbx_strand_id
1 'polypeptide(L)'
;RWQHRPVTRHYEGFEGATISEWESFERISEIAAFTAEHGELGGKLIAYFDSLEDAKTAINDQYAGQYCSTADFVQEMTEQSTEIPKSLQYYIDWESMARDCEINDILTIETGFEAIHIFWRA
;
A
#
# COMPACT_ATOMS: atom_id res chain seq x y z
N ARG A 1 1.74 15.56 -39.79
CA ARG A 1 0.54 15.40 -38.92
C ARG A 1 0.20 13.91 -38.90
N TRP A 2 0.80 13.16 -37.97
CA TRP A 2 0.46 11.77 -37.70
C TRP A 2 0.37 11.64 -36.19
N GLN A 3 -0.86 11.55 -35.67
CA GLN A 3 -1.11 11.33 -34.24
C GLN A 3 -1.01 9.83 -34.00
N HIS A 4 0.09 9.38 -33.39
CA HIS A 4 0.13 8.07 -32.77
C HIS A 4 -0.73 8.14 -31.51
N ARG A 5 -1.92 7.54 -31.58
CA ARG A 5 -2.68 7.19 -30.36
C ARG A 5 -2.11 5.85 -29.87
N PRO A 6 -1.55 5.77 -28.65
CA PRO A 6 -1.22 4.47 -28.08
C PRO A 6 -2.51 3.69 -27.85
N VAL A 7 -2.53 2.44 -28.31
CA VAL A 7 -3.61 1.48 -28.01
C VAL A 7 -3.27 0.85 -26.67
N THR A 8 -4.05 1.16 -25.65
CA THR A 8 -4.01 0.44 -24.38
C THR A 8 -4.79 -0.86 -24.54
N ARG A 9 -4.14 -2.01 -24.31
CA ARG A 9 -4.80 -3.32 -24.18
C ARG A 9 -4.83 -3.70 -22.71
N HIS A 10 -6.02 -3.92 -22.19
CA HIS A 10 -6.23 -4.50 -20.87
C HIS A 10 -6.05 -6.01 -20.99
N TYR A 11 -5.06 -6.57 -20.29
CA TYR A 11 -4.95 -8.03 -20.11
C TYR A 11 -5.58 -8.40 -18.78
N GLU A 12 -6.68 -9.15 -18.82
CA GLU A 12 -7.30 -9.79 -17.66
C GLU A 12 -6.33 -10.86 -17.13
N GLY A 13 -5.81 -10.66 -15.91
CA GLY A 13 -4.83 -11.54 -15.25
C GLY A 13 -3.84 -10.85 -14.32
N PHE A 14 -3.79 -9.51 -14.32
CA PHE A 14 -2.82 -8.72 -13.54
C PHE A 14 -3.45 -7.84 -12.45
N GLU A 15 -4.70 -8.12 -12.06
CA GLU A 15 -5.39 -7.41 -10.96
C GLU A 15 -5.23 -5.88 -10.94
N GLY A 16 -5.13 -5.25 -12.13
CA GLY A 16 -5.03 -3.79 -12.30
C GLY A 16 -3.70 -3.25 -12.81
N ALA A 17 -2.63 -4.04 -12.95
CA ALA A 17 -1.36 -3.53 -13.48
C ALA A 17 -1.44 -3.20 -14.99
N THR A 18 -1.01 -2.00 -15.38
CA THR A 18 -0.94 -1.57 -16.79
C THR A 18 0.49 -1.74 -17.30
N ILE A 19 0.71 -2.72 -18.16
CA ILE A 19 2.04 -3.01 -18.72
C ILE A 19 2.16 -2.33 -20.09
N SER A 20 3.19 -1.50 -20.28
CA SER A 20 3.47 -0.88 -21.58
C SER A 20 4.15 -1.86 -22.54
N GLU A 21 3.93 -1.73 -23.86
CA GLU A 21 4.47 -2.63 -24.90
C GLU A 21 6.02 -2.61 -25.05
N TRP A 22 6.74 -1.89 -24.18
CA TRP A 22 8.21 -1.78 -24.17
C TRP A 22 8.88 -2.24 -22.87
N GLU A 23 8.14 -2.95 -22.02
CA GLU A 23 8.70 -3.64 -20.86
C GLU A 23 9.57 -4.82 -21.32
N SER A 24 10.84 -4.88 -20.89
CA SER A 24 11.68 -6.04 -21.21
C SER A 24 11.08 -7.30 -20.60
N PHE A 25 11.28 -8.44 -21.26
CA PHE A 25 10.81 -9.75 -20.77
C PHE A 25 11.30 -10.03 -19.33
N GLU A 26 12.49 -9.52 -18.99
CA GLU A 26 13.03 -9.57 -17.62
C GLU A 26 12.13 -8.83 -16.62
N ARG A 27 11.71 -7.59 -16.91
CA ARG A 27 10.85 -6.81 -15.98
C ARG A 27 9.48 -7.46 -15.78
N ILE A 28 8.89 -8.05 -16.81
CA ILE A 28 7.64 -8.82 -16.69
C ILE A 28 7.84 -10.04 -15.79
N SER A 29 8.95 -10.78 -15.96
CA SER A 29 9.27 -11.93 -15.12
C SER A 29 9.48 -11.54 -13.65
N GLU A 30 10.11 -10.40 -13.39
CA GLU A 30 10.33 -9.91 -12.04
C GLU A 30 9.03 -9.43 -11.36
N ILE A 31 8.15 -8.74 -12.10
CA ILE A 31 6.82 -8.35 -11.59
C ILE A 31 5.99 -9.61 -11.27
N ALA A 32 6.03 -10.63 -12.13
CA ALA A 32 5.33 -11.88 -11.90
C ALA A 32 5.87 -12.61 -10.66
N ALA A 33 7.20 -12.65 -10.47
CA ALA A 33 7.81 -13.23 -9.28
C ALA A 33 7.42 -12.47 -8.01
N PHE A 34 7.48 -11.15 -8.03
CA PHE A 34 7.10 -10.30 -6.90
C PHE A 34 5.63 -10.47 -6.51
N THR A 35 4.74 -10.51 -7.51
CA THR A 35 3.30 -10.74 -7.28
C THR A 35 3.03 -12.16 -6.79
N ALA A 36 3.77 -13.17 -7.26
CA ALA A 36 3.66 -14.53 -6.76
C ALA A 36 4.14 -14.69 -5.31
N GLU A 37 5.16 -13.92 -4.91
CA GLU A 37 5.72 -13.92 -3.56
C GLU A 37 4.81 -13.19 -2.56
N HIS A 38 4.27 -12.03 -2.94
CA HIS A 38 3.51 -11.15 -2.03
C HIS A 38 1.99 -11.14 -2.27
N GLY A 39 1.51 -11.96 -3.21
CA GLY A 39 0.09 -12.08 -3.55
C GLY A 39 -0.54 -10.75 -3.99
N GLU A 40 -1.79 -10.56 -3.60
CA GLU A 40 -2.59 -9.36 -3.91
C GLU A 40 -1.92 -8.06 -3.43
N LEU A 41 -1.26 -8.09 -2.27
CA LEU A 41 -0.53 -6.93 -1.74
C LEU A 41 0.59 -6.52 -2.71
N GLY A 42 1.34 -7.49 -3.25
CA GLY A 42 2.37 -7.24 -4.24
C GLY A 42 1.82 -6.56 -5.49
N GLY A 43 0.71 -7.08 -6.02
CA GLY A 43 0.03 -6.48 -7.18
C GLY A 43 -0.41 -5.04 -6.92
N LYS A 44 -1.01 -4.77 -5.75
CA LYS A 44 -1.45 -3.43 -5.35
C LYS A 44 -0.30 -2.44 -5.16
N LEU A 45 0.82 -2.88 -4.60
CA LEU A 45 2.02 -2.03 -4.46
C LEU A 45 2.59 -1.65 -5.83
N ILE A 46 2.68 -2.60 -6.76
CA ILE A 46 3.12 -2.31 -8.14
C ILE A 46 2.19 -1.31 -8.82
N ALA A 47 0.87 -1.49 -8.66
CA ALA A 47 -0.11 -0.56 -9.21
C ALA A 47 -0.04 0.84 -8.58
N TYR A 48 0.30 0.94 -7.28
CA TYR A 48 0.42 2.21 -6.58
C TYR A 48 1.69 2.99 -6.96
N PHE A 49 2.85 2.32 -6.96
CA PHE A 49 4.14 2.97 -7.19
C PHE A 49 4.52 3.11 -8.67
N ASP A 50 3.94 2.30 -9.56
CA ASP A 50 4.35 2.16 -10.97
C ASP A 50 5.87 1.83 -11.12
N SER A 51 6.45 1.23 -10.07
CA SER A 51 7.88 0.98 -9.93
C SER A 51 8.08 -0.26 -9.07
N LEU A 52 8.73 -1.28 -9.65
CA LEU A 52 9.02 -2.53 -8.93
C LEU A 52 10.01 -2.30 -7.78
N GLU A 53 10.99 -1.43 -7.98
CA GLU A 53 11.98 -1.14 -6.94
C GLU A 53 11.34 -0.40 -5.76
N ASP A 54 10.48 0.60 -6.01
CA ASP A 54 9.77 1.29 -4.92
C ASP A 54 8.80 0.36 -4.19
N ALA A 55 8.10 -0.53 -4.91
CA ALA A 55 7.26 -1.56 -4.31
C ALA A 55 8.06 -2.53 -3.42
N LYS A 56 9.26 -2.93 -3.86
CA LYS A 56 10.18 -3.75 -3.05
C LYS A 56 10.67 -2.99 -1.82
N THR A 57 11.05 -1.72 -1.96
CA THR A 57 11.45 -0.90 -0.81
C THR A 57 10.31 -0.75 0.18
N ALA A 58 9.08 -0.52 -0.29
CA ALA A 58 7.92 -0.40 0.59
C ALA A 58 7.72 -1.66 1.44
N ILE A 59 7.72 -2.85 0.83
CA ILE A 59 7.46 -4.09 1.57
C ILE A 59 8.62 -4.53 2.47
N ASN A 60 9.87 -4.22 2.12
CA ASN A 60 11.04 -4.65 2.88
C ASN A 60 11.43 -3.68 4.00
N ASP A 61 11.32 -2.37 3.76
CA ASP A 61 11.91 -1.36 4.64
C ASP A 61 10.85 -0.50 5.35
N GLN A 62 9.64 -0.40 4.79
CA GLN A 62 8.61 0.54 5.26
C GLN A 62 7.38 -0.16 5.86
N TYR A 63 7.25 -1.48 5.69
CA TYR A 63 6.05 -2.20 6.10
C TYR A 63 5.92 -2.28 7.63
N ALA A 64 4.82 -1.75 8.16
CA ALA A 64 4.52 -1.68 9.58
C ALA A 64 3.60 -2.81 10.07
N GLY A 65 2.90 -3.49 9.16
CA GLY A 65 2.04 -4.64 9.49
C GLY A 65 0.64 -4.56 8.87
N GLN A 66 -0.20 -5.53 9.23
CA GLN A 66 -1.59 -5.64 8.80
C GLN A 66 -2.51 -5.44 10.00
N TYR A 67 -3.55 -4.62 9.83
CA TYR A 67 -4.51 -4.23 10.86
C TYR A 67 -5.94 -4.34 10.35
N CYS A 68 -6.91 -4.40 11.28
CA CYS A 68 -8.34 -4.39 10.95
C CYS A 68 -8.78 -3.01 10.45
N SER A 69 -8.15 -1.95 10.96
CA SER A 69 -8.34 -0.57 10.50
C SER A 69 -7.08 0.26 10.74
N THR A 70 -6.97 1.40 10.05
CA THR A 70 -5.93 2.39 10.33
C THR A 70 -6.04 2.95 11.76
N ALA A 71 -7.26 3.06 12.29
CA ALA A 71 -7.50 3.50 13.66
C ALA A 71 -6.90 2.54 14.69
N ASP A 72 -6.97 1.22 14.47
CA ASP A 72 -6.34 0.23 15.34
C ASP A 72 -4.81 0.39 15.38
N PHE A 73 -4.19 0.61 14.22
CA PHE A 73 -2.75 0.89 14.12
C PHE A 73 -2.37 2.14 14.92
N VAL A 74 -3.10 3.25 14.72
CA VAL A 74 -2.80 4.51 15.40
C VAL A 74 -3.05 4.41 16.91
N GLN A 75 -4.09 3.70 17.34
CA GLN A 75 -4.33 3.43 18.74
C GLN A 75 -3.17 2.64 19.34
N GLU A 76 -2.75 1.52 18.73
CA GLU A 76 -1.64 0.71 19.20
C GLU A 76 -0.35 1.54 19.33
N MET A 77 0.00 2.31 18.30
CA MET A 77 1.19 3.17 18.29
C MET A 77 1.14 4.25 19.38
N THR A 78 -0.05 4.83 19.63
CA THR A 78 -0.25 5.84 20.67
C THR A 78 -0.12 5.22 22.06
N GLU A 79 -0.73 4.07 22.29
CA GLU A 79 -0.68 3.38 23.59
C GLU A 79 0.72 2.85 23.93
N GLN A 80 1.51 2.48 22.92
CA GLN A 80 2.91 2.07 23.12
C GLN A 80 3.84 3.24 23.45
N SER A 81 3.54 4.45 22.95
CA SER A 81 4.41 5.62 23.08
C SER A 81 3.99 6.59 24.18
N THR A 82 2.71 6.58 24.57
CA THR A 82 2.11 7.59 25.44
C THR A 82 1.19 6.95 26.47
N GLU A 83 1.37 7.30 27.74
CA GLU A 83 0.45 6.89 28.80
C GLU A 83 -0.84 7.71 28.72
N ILE A 84 -1.95 7.07 28.36
CA ILE A 84 -3.27 7.71 28.24
C ILE A 84 -3.95 7.76 29.62
N PRO A 85 -4.29 8.95 30.16
CA PRO A 85 -5.07 9.03 31.38
C PRO A 85 -6.44 8.36 31.23
N LYS A 86 -6.84 7.52 32.19
CA LYS A 86 -8.13 6.80 32.17
C LYS A 86 -9.35 7.71 32.00
N SER A 87 -9.27 8.96 32.47
CA SER A 87 -10.35 9.94 32.30
C SER A 87 -10.52 10.42 30.85
N LEU A 88 -9.51 10.24 30.00
CA LEU A 88 -9.50 10.70 28.61
C LEU A 88 -9.69 9.57 27.60
N GLN A 89 -9.52 8.31 27.98
CA GLN A 89 -9.51 7.16 27.04
C GLN A 89 -10.74 7.07 26.12
N TYR A 90 -11.93 7.47 26.61
CA TYR A 90 -13.18 7.42 25.85
C TYR A 90 -13.48 8.70 25.06
N TYR A 91 -12.60 9.69 25.11
CA TYR A 91 -12.72 10.97 24.41
C TYR A 91 -11.76 11.09 23.22
N ILE A 92 -10.92 10.06 23.00
CA ILE A 92 -9.97 10.06 21.89
C ILE A 92 -10.71 9.62 20.61
N ASP A 93 -10.56 10.42 19.57
CA ASP A 93 -11.09 10.13 18.24
C ASP A 93 -9.98 9.51 17.37
N TRP A 94 -9.87 8.18 17.45
CA TRP A 94 -8.87 7.40 16.70
C TRP A 94 -9.05 7.50 15.19
N GLU A 95 -10.27 7.68 14.70
CA GLU A 95 -10.56 7.82 13.27
C GLU A 95 -10.02 9.13 12.71
N SER A 96 -10.18 10.23 13.46
CA SER A 96 -9.60 11.51 13.08
C SER A 96 -8.06 11.46 13.11
N MET A 97 -7.47 10.82 14.12
CA MET A 97 -6.01 10.65 14.18
C MET A 97 -5.48 9.75 13.06
N ALA A 98 -6.17 8.66 12.74
CA ALA A 98 -5.84 7.78 11.62
C ALA A 98 -5.81 8.54 10.29
N ARG A 99 -6.82 9.37 10.03
CA ARG A 99 -6.87 10.22 8.84
C ARG A 99 -5.68 11.19 8.77
N ASP A 100 -5.32 11.79 9.89
CA ASP A 100 -4.16 12.70 9.94
C ASP A 100 -2.85 11.94 9.67
N CYS A 101 -2.68 10.74 10.22
CA CYS A 101 -1.53 9.89 9.92
C CYS A 101 -1.49 9.47 8.44
N GLU A 102 -2.61 9.07 7.85
CA GLU A 102 -2.68 8.72 6.41
C GLU A 102 -2.29 9.86 5.49
N ILE A 103 -2.53 11.11 5.91
CA ILE A 103 -2.15 12.28 5.12
C ILE A 103 -0.65 12.52 5.19
N ASN A 104 -0.01 12.28 6.32
CA ASN A 104 1.35 12.77 6.60
C ASN A 104 2.40 11.65 6.71
N ASP A 105 2.10 10.59 7.44
CA ASP A 105 3.11 9.67 7.99
C ASP A 105 3.05 8.28 7.38
N ILE A 106 1.88 7.83 6.91
CA ILE A 106 1.68 6.46 6.45
C ILE A 106 0.99 6.37 5.08
N LEU A 107 1.18 5.23 4.43
CA LEU A 107 0.43 4.74 3.29
C LEU A 107 -0.36 3.50 3.74
N THR A 108 -1.60 3.40 3.29
CA THR A 108 -2.48 2.26 3.57
C THR A 108 -2.88 1.56 2.27
N ILE A 109 -2.80 0.23 2.26
CA ILE A 109 -3.22 -0.62 1.15
C ILE A 109 -4.21 -1.66 1.69
N GLU A 110 -5.46 -1.56 1.28
CA GLU A 110 -6.50 -2.55 1.64
C GLU A 110 -6.42 -3.76 0.71
N THR A 111 -6.32 -4.98 1.25
CA THR A 111 -6.41 -6.25 0.49
C THR A 111 -7.72 -6.99 0.74
N GLY A 112 -8.58 -6.47 1.61
CA GLY A 112 -9.89 -7.05 1.89
C GLY A 112 -10.53 -6.46 3.14
N PHE A 113 -11.67 -7.04 3.53
CA PHE A 113 -12.37 -6.65 4.75
C PHE A 113 -11.46 -6.84 5.97
N GLU A 114 -11.27 -5.78 6.75
CA GLU A 114 -10.38 -5.75 7.92
C GLU A 114 -8.93 -6.19 7.61
N ALA A 115 -8.46 -5.93 6.39
CA ALA A 115 -7.12 -6.25 5.94
C ALA A 115 -6.43 -5.01 5.37
N ILE A 116 -6.03 -4.09 6.26
CA ILE A 116 -5.32 -2.87 5.93
C ILE A 116 -3.82 -3.06 6.20
N HIS A 117 -3.02 -2.98 5.15
CA HIS A 117 -1.56 -3.00 5.22
C HIS A 117 -1.02 -1.59 5.37
N ILE A 118 -0.21 -1.36 6.41
CA ILE A 118 0.34 -0.04 6.76
C ILE A 118 1.81 0.02 6.37
N PHE A 119 2.21 1.13 5.74
CA PHE A 119 3.59 1.43 5.37
C PHE A 119 3.98 2.82 5.86
N TRP A 120 5.17 2.98 6.44
CA TRP A 120 5.72 4.29 6.77
C TRP A 120 6.12 5.05 5.50
N ARG A 121 5.84 6.36 5.45
CA ARG A 121 6.37 7.23 4.38
C ARG A 121 7.83 7.57 4.65
N ALA A 122 8.65 7.50 3.61
CA ALA A 122 10.03 8.01 3.62
C ALA A 122 10.09 9.50 3.22
#